data_AF-A0A359LFX9-F1
#
_entry.id   AF-A0A359LFX9-F1
#
_cell.length_a   1.000
_cell.length_b   1.000
_cell.length_c   1.000
_cell.angle_alpha   90.00
_cell.angle_beta   90.00
_cell.angle_gamma   90.00
#
_symmetry.space_group_name_H-M   'P 1'
#
loop_
_entity.id
_entity.type
_entity.pdbx_description
1 polymer ?
#
loop_
_entity_poly.entity_id
_entity_poly.type
_entity_poly.pdbx_seq_one_letter_code
_entity_poly.pdbx_strand_id
1 'polypeptide(L)'
;MGLTTWNYGEDFASLGIGHFIWHPYSSKRASFNSGFPHLLRYIEARGINIPSWLQGRNGLYCPWSNRNEFLKEQYSSKMSELRIFLQKTIPIQAEYMTRHLQEILPDLLASAPAEERVFIYQKFYSLARTPTGIYALVDYLNFKGAGVSNSRYNYERGTGLLQVLKGMKYAPPGSTPLQAYVWSAKNALIKRVERASASQHTERWLGGWFKRLNTYLEGNIDT
;
A
#
# COMPACT_ATOMS: atom_id res chain seq x y z
N MET A 1 -4.46 -18.26 -6.37
CA MET A 1 -4.97 -17.80 -5.05
C MET A 1 -4.12 -16.62 -4.63
N GLY A 2 -4.67 -15.42 -4.44
CA GLY A 2 -3.82 -14.27 -4.06
C GLY A 2 -4.50 -12.90 -4.10
N LEU A 3 -5.57 -12.73 -4.86
CA LEU A 3 -6.27 -11.45 -5.00
C LEU A 3 -7.27 -11.15 -3.87
N THR A 4 -7.49 -12.08 -2.95
CA THR A 4 -8.46 -11.95 -1.85
C THR A 4 -7.87 -12.58 -0.60
N THR A 5 -7.55 -11.77 0.40
CA THR A 5 -7.00 -12.26 1.67
C THR A 5 -7.60 -11.49 2.85
N TRP A 6 -7.58 -12.12 4.02
CA TRP A 6 -7.88 -11.46 5.29
C TRP A 6 -6.95 -12.07 6.33
N ASN A 7 -5.90 -11.34 6.73
CA ASN A 7 -4.88 -11.91 7.60
C ASN A 7 -5.39 -12.01 9.04
N TYR A 8 -4.81 -12.95 9.80
CA TYR A 8 -5.11 -13.08 11.21
C TYR A 8 -4.70 -11.81 11.96
N GLY A 9 -5.61 -11.27 12.78
CA GLY A 9 -5.39 -10.03 13.54
C GLY A 9 -5.74 -8.73 12.81
N GLU A 10 -6.16 -8.80 11.54
CA GLU A 10 -6.69 -7.65 10.80
C GLU A 10 -8.22 -7.59 10.89
N ASP A 11 -8.78 -6.38 10.81
CA ASP A 11 -10.22 -6.11 10.79
C ASP A 11 -10.71 -5.69 9.40
N PHE A 12 -9.98 -6.07 8.36
CA PHE A 12 -10.28 -5.74 6.97
C PHE A 12 -9.89 -6.87 6.02
N ALA A 13 -10.56 -6.93 4.87
CA ALA A 13 -10.09 -7.72 3.74
C ALA A 13 -9.06 -6.93 2.92
N SER A 14 -8.13 -7.63 2.29
CA SER A 14 -7.14 -7.08 1.36
C SER A 14 -7.38 -7.69 -0.03
N LEU A 15 -7.56 -6.82 -1.02
CA LEU A 15 -8.03 -7.20 -2.36
C LEU A 15 -7.10 -6.75 -3.48
N GLY A 16 -7.09 -7.51 -4.57
CA GLY A 16 -6.38 -7.18 -5.80
C GLY A 16 -4.85 -7.22 -5.67
N ILE A 17 -4.17 -6.83 -6.74
CA ILE A 17 -2.69 -6.80 -6.78
C ILE A 17 -2.10 -5.67 -5.93
N GLY A 18 -2.91 -4.65 -5.63
CA GLY A 18 -2.52 -3.53 -4.77
C GLY A 18 -2.82 -3.72 -3.29
N HIS A 19 -3.33 -4.88 -2.88
CA HIS A 19 -3.72 -5.15 -1.49
C HIS A 19 -4.71 -4.12 -0.91
N PHE A 20 -5.64 -3.65 -1.74
CA PHE A 20 -6.59 -2.62 -1.41
C PHE A 20 -7.44 -3.03 -0.20
N ILE A 21 -7.39 -2.21 0.85
CA ILE A 21 -8.09 -2.45 2.10
C ILE A 21 -9.59 -2.27 1.90
N TRP A 22 -10.38 -3.22 2.39
CA TRP A 22 -11.83 -3.14 2.40
C TRP A 22 -12.39 -3.45 3.79
N HIS A 23 -12.92 -2.42 4.42
CA HIS A 23 -13.43 -2.49 5.78
C HIS A 23 -14.90 -2.95 5.81
N PRO A 24 -15.31 -3.75 6.80
CA PRO A 24 -16.71 -4.07 7.02
C PRO A 24 -17.49 -2.83 7.52
N TYR A 25 -18.82 -2.90 7.45
CA TYR A 25 -19.72 -1.82 7.89
C TYR A 25 -19.48 -1.38 9.34
N SER A 26 -19.11 -2.31 10.22
CA SER A 26 -18.83 -2.02 11.63
C SER A 26 -17.58 -1.15 11.86
N SER A 27 -16.72 -0.97 10.85
CA SER A 27 -15.48 -0.23 11.01
C SER A 27 -15.67 1.25 10.75
N LYS A 28 -15.32 2.08 11.75
CA LYS A 28 -15.27 3.54 11.62
C LYS A 28 -14.22 4.05 10.62
N ARG A 29 -13.37 3.15 10.09
CA ARG A 29 -12.32 3.46 9.11
C ARG A 29 -12.75 3.28 7.66
N ALA A 30 -13.94 2.72 7.42
CA ALA A 30 -14.47 2.59 6.07
C ALA A 30 -14.65 3.99 5.42
N SER A 31 -14.20 4.14 4.18
CA SER A 31 -14.23 5.41 3.45
C SER A 31 -14.31 5.16 1.94
N PHE A 32 -15.05 6.01 1.24
CA PHE A 32 -15.09 6.01 -0.23
C PHE A 32 -13.80 6.54 -0.86
N ASN A 33 -12.97 7.24 -0.09
CA ASN A 33 -11.80 7.97 -0.59
C ASN A 33 -10.49 7.20 -0.41
N SER A 34 -10.55 5.93 0.01
CA SER A 34 -9.35 5.09 0.17
C SER A 34 -9.66 3.61 -0.09
N GLY A 35 -8.61 2.82 -0.27
CA GLY A 35 -8.70 1.36 -0.38
C GLY A 35 -9.51 0.88 -1.58
N PHE A 36 -10.21 -0.24 -1.40
CA PHE A 36 -10.98 -0.90 -2.45
C PHE A 36 -12.18 -0.06 -2.96
N PRO A 37 -12.93 0.67 -2.11
CA PRO A 37 -13.99 1.56 -2.58
C PRO A 37 -13.49 2.64 -3.56
N HIS A 38 -12.29 3.18 -3.34
CA HIS A 38 -11.72 4.16 -4.25
C HIS A 38 -11.32 3.55 -5.60
N LEU A 39 -10.75 2.33 -5.58
CA LEU A 39 -10.48 1.58 -6.80
C LEU A 39 -11.77 1.31 -7.60
N LEU A 40 -12.86 0.92 -6.94
CA LEU A 40 -14.15 0.68 -7.62
C LEU A 40 -14.62 1.92 -8.37
N ARG A 41 -14.56 3.10 -7.73
CA ARG A 41 -14.89 4.37 -8.39
C ARG A 41 -13.98 4.68 -9.58
N TYR A 42 -12.69 4.37 -9.47
CA TYR A 42 -11.75 4.54 -10.58
C TYR A 42 -12.11 3.63 -11.77
N ILE A 43 -12.44 2.37 -11.50
CA ILE A 43 -12.85 1.38 -12.51
C ILE A 43 -14.18 1.80 -13.15
N GLU A 44 -15.14 2.28 -12.36
CA GLU A 44 -16.45 2.77 -12.82
C GLU A 44 -16.30 3.97 -13.75
N ALA A 45 -15.44 4.93 -13.39
CA ALA A 45 -15.15 6.11 -14.22
C ALA A 45 -14.48 5.77 -15.57
N ARG A 46 -13.90 4.57 -15.70
CA ARG A 46 -13.35 4.03 -16.95
C ARG A 46 -14.40 3.29 -17.80
N GLY A 47 -15.67 3.26 -17.38
CA GLY A 47 -16.76 2.61 -18.10
C GLY A 47 -16.73 1.08 -18.03
N ILE A 48 -15.97 0.51 -17.09
CA ILE A 48 -15.89 -0.94 -16.91
C ILE A 48 -17.05 -1.40 -16.04
N ASN A 49 -17.73 -2.46 -16.50
CA ASN A 49 -18.84 -3.06 -15.76
C ASN A 49 -18.35 -3.68 -14.45
N ILE A 50 -18.84 -3.12 -13.35
CA ILE A 50 -18.63 -3.62 -11.98
C ILE A 50 -19.79 -4.55 -11.62
N PRO A 51 -19.55 -5.68 -10.92
CA PRO A 51 -20.62 -6.51 -10.37
C PRO A 51 -21.66 -5.68 -9.61
N SER A 52 -22.95 -5.96 -9.80
CA SER A 52 -24.04 -5.11 -9.28
C SER A 52 -23.99 -4.90 -7.76
N TRP A 53 -23.55 -5.90 -7.01
CA TRP A 53 -23.40 -5.84 -5.56
C TRP A 53 -22.17 -5.03 -5.09
N LEU A 54 -21.30 -4.58 -6.00
CA LEU A 54 -20.17 -3.69 -5.74
C LEU A 54 -20.42 -2.26 -6.21
N GLN A 55 -21.54 -1.97 -6.88
CA GLN A 55 -21.81 -0.65 -7.45
C GLN A 55 -22.24 0.37 -6.38
N GLY A 56 -21.88 1.64 -6.60
CA GLY A 56 -22.29 2.76 -5.76
C GLY A 56 -22.02 2.54 -4.27
N ARG A 57 -23.08 2.71 -3.45
CA ARG A 57 -22.96 2.55 -1.98
C ARG A 57 -22.69 1.11 -1.53
N ASN A 58 -23.03 0.11 -2.34
CA ASN A 58 -22.82 -1.28 -1.97
C ASN A 58 -21.33 -1.64 -1.94
N GLY A 59 -20.52 -1.00 -2.79
CA GLY A 59 -19.07 -1.17 -2.82
C GLY A 59 -18.32 -0.51 -1.65
N LEU A 60 -18.97 0.32 -0.84
CA LEU A 60 -18.30 0.99 0.29
C LEU A 60 -17.79 0.00 1.33
N TYR A 61 -18.59 -1.02 1.63
CA TYR A 61 -18.35 -1.91 2.76
C TYR A 61 -18.11 -3.33 2.31
N CYS A 62 -17.12 -3.97 2.93
CA CYS A 62 -16.91 -5.40 2.81
C CYS A 62 -18.18 -6.12 3.29
N PRO A 63 -18.80 -7.01 2.46
CA PRO A 63 -20.05 -7.66 2.84
C PRO A 63 -19.84 -8.69 3.96
N TRP A 64 -18.60 -9.16 4.15
CA TRP A 64 -18.24 -10.08 5.22
C TRP A 64 -17.84 -9.28 6.46
N SER A 65 -18.51 -9.53 7.58
CA SER A 65 -18.36 -8.74 8.81
C SER A 65 -17.03 -9.00 9.52
N ASN A 66 -16.42 -10.16 9.28
CA ASN A 66 -15.17 -10.59 9.88
C ASN A 66 -14.47 -11.67 9.05
N ARG A 67 -13.23 -11.99 9.44
CA ARG A 67 -12.40 -13.02 8.81
C ARG A 67 -13.06 -14.39 8.75
N ASN A 68 -13.77 -14.83 9.78
CA ASN A 68 -14.37 -16.16 9.81
C ASN A 68 -15.47 -16.30 8.76
N GLU A 69 -16.29 -15.26 8.60
CA GLU A 69 -17.31 -15.20 7.56
C GLU A 69 -16.67 -15.19 6.16
N PHE A 70 -15.66 -14.33 5.95
CA PHE A 70 -14.91 -14.24 4.70
C PHE A 70 -14.32 -15.60 4.27
N LEU A 71 -13.75 -16.35 5.22
CA LEU A 71 -13.16 -17.66 4.95
C LEU A 71 -14.20 -18.77 4.72
N LYS A 72 -15.34 -18.72 5.41
CA LYS A 72 -16.45 -19.64 5.14
C LYS A 72 -16.99 -19.45 3.72
N GLU A 73 -17.03 -18.22 3.26
CA GLU A 73 -17.47 -17.82 1.92
C GLU A 73 -16.39 -17.91 0.85
N GLN A 74 -15.19 -18.42 1.16
CA GLN A 74 -14.06 -18.37 0.21
C GLN A 74 -14.34 -19.08 -1.13
N TYR A 75 -15.26 -20.05 -1.15
CA TYR A 75 -15.69 -20.79 -2.34
C TYR A 75 -17.11 -20.43 -2.81
N SER A 76 -17.72 -19.37 -2.25
CA SER A 76 -19.05 -18.92 -2.68
C SER A 76 -19.02 -18.34 -4.11
N SER A 77 -20.20 -18.27 -4.73
CA SER A 77 -20.38 -17.63 -6.04
C SER A 77 -19.95 -16.16 -5.98
N LYS A 78 -20.32 -15.44 -4.91
CA LYS A 78 -19.96 -14.04 -4.66
C LYS A 78 -18.43 -13.85 -4.59
N MET A 79 -17.72 -14.67 -3.82
CA MET A 79 -16.26 -14.58 -3.73
C MET A 79 -15.58 -14.95 -5.06
N SER A 80 -16.14 -15.90 -5.80
CA SER A 80 -15.63 -16.29 -7.11
C SER A 80 -15.82 -15.19 -8.15
N GLU A 81 -16.98 -14.54 -8.17
CA GLU A 81 -17.23 -13.35 -9.00
C GLU A 81 -16.28 -12.20 -8.64
N LEU A 82 -16.05 -11.93 -7.35
CA LEU A 82 -15.07 -10.94 -6.90
C LEU A 82 -13.67 -11.23 -7.44
N ARG A 83 -13.20 -12.48 -7.36
CA ARG A 83 -11.88 -12.86 -7.89
C ARG A 83 -11.78 -12.72 -9.40
N ILE A 84 -12.83 -13.09 -10.14
CA ILE A 84 -12.87 -12.92 -11.60
C ILE A 84 -12.82 -11.44 -11.96
N PHE A 85 -13.59 -10.60 -11.27
CA PHE A 85 -13.57 -9.15 -11.45
C PHE A 85 -12.17 -8.58 -11.17
N LEU A 86 -11.57 -8.94 -10.03
CA LEU A 86 -10.22 -8.50 -9.67
C LEU A 86 -9.17 -8.97 -10.68
N GLN A 87 -9.29 -10.18 -11.22
CA GLN A 87 -8.36 -10.68 -12.23
C GLN A 87 -8.51 -9.93 -13.56
N LYS A 88 -9.73 -9.72 -14.02
CA LYS A 88 -10.02 -9.00 -15.28
C LYS A 88 -9.59 -7.53 -15.24
N THR A 89 -9.49 -6.96 -14.05
CA THR A 89 -9.16 -5.54 -13.84
C THR A 89 -7.70 -5.31 -13.42
N ILE A 90 -6.83 -6.33 -13.49
CA ILE A 90 -5.40 -6.20 -13.14
C ILE A 90 -4.72 -5.02 -13.85
N PRO A 91 -4.84 -4.83 -15.19
CA PRO A 91 -4.21 -3.70 -15.86
C PRO A 91 -4.66 -2.33 -15.30
N ILE A 92 -5.95 -2.21 -14.99
CA ILE A 92 -6.54 -0.98 -14.45
C ILE A 92 -6.11 -0.75 -12.99
N GLN A 93 -5.95 -1.82 -12.21
CA GLN A 93 -5.37 -1.73 -10.87
C GLN A 93 -3.93 -1.22 -10.91
N ALA A 94 -3.10 -1.73 -11.83
CA ALA A 94 -1.73 -1.28 -12.00
C ALA A 94 -1.66 0.20 -12.42
N GLU A 95 -2.54 0.60 -13.35
CA GLU A 95 -2.69 1.98 -13.78
C GLU A 95 -3.10 2.90 -12.62
N TYR A 96 -4.14 2.53 -11.87
CA TYR A 96 -4.61 3.26 -10.69
C TYR A 96 -3.48 3.48 -9.67
N MET A 97 -2.72 2.43 -9.35
CA MET A 97 -1.64 2.52 -8.38
C MET A 97 -0.51 3.44 -8.84
N THR A 98 -0.15 3.37 -10.13
CA THR A 98 0.90 4.21 -10.72
C THR A 98 0.47 5.67 -10.76
N ARG A 99 -0.79 5.93 -11.13
CA ARG A 99 -1.39 7.26 -11.11
C ARG A 99 -1.43 7.82 -9.68
N HIS A 100 -1.89 7.02 -8.71
CA HIS A 100 -1.94 7.44 -7.31
C HIS A 100 -0.55 7.82 -6.77
N LEU A 101 0.48 7.07 -7.17
CA LEU A 101 1.87 7.40 -6.82
C LEU A 101 2.31 8.77 -7.38
N GLN A 102 1.86 9.16 -8.57
CA GLN A 102 2.15 10.48 -9.14
C GLN A 102 1.36 11.58 -8.42
N GLU A 103 0.08 11.33 -8.14
CA GLU A 103 -0.83 12.29 -7.50
C GLU A 103 -0.43 12.61 -6.05
N ILE A 104 0.20 11.67 -5.34
CA ILE A 104 0.62 11.88 -3.95
C ILE A 104 1.94 12.67 -3.82
N LEU A 105 2.72 12.81 -4.90
CA LEU A 105 4.03 13.46 -4.85
C LEU A 105 3.97 14.92 -4.34
N PRO A 106 3.04 15.79 -4.80
CA PRO A 106 2.90 17.13 -4.24
C PRO A 106 2.67 17.13 -2.72
N ASP A 107 1.82 16.23 -2.21
CA ASP A 107 1.52 16.12 -0.77
C ASP A 107 2.73 15.63 0.04
N LEU A 108 3.52 14.70 -0.52
CA LEU A 108 4.79 14.26 0.08
C LEU A 108 5.75 15.45 0.26
N LEU A 109 5.89 16.28 -0.76
CA LEU A 109 6.79 17.45 -0.73
C LEU A 109 6.25 18.53 0.20
N ALA A 110 4.94 18.81 0.17
CA ALA A 110 4.32 19.78 1.05
C ALA A 110 4.46 19.40 2.54
N SER A 111 4.43 18.10 2.85
CA SER A 111 4.61 17.55 4.20
C SER A 111 6.06 17.54 4.69
N ALA A 112 7.03 17.97 3.87
CA ALA A 112 8.44 18.05 4.23
C ALA A 112 8.90 19.51 4.47
N PRO A 113 9.89 19.72 5.36
CA PRO A 113 10.61 20.99 5.47
C PRO A 113 11.16 21.43 4.10
N ALA A 114 11.15 22.73 3.83
CA ALA A 114 11.46 23.28 2.51
C ALA A 114 12.84 22.83 2.00
N GLU A 115 13.82 22.77 2.90
CA GLU A 115 15.20 22.35 2.66
C GLU A 115 15.35 20.86 2.27
N GLU A 116 14.37 20.01 2.61
CA GLU A 116 14.39 18.57 2.31
C GLU A 116 13.64 18.23 1.01
N ARG A 117 12.80 19.14 0.50
CA ARG A 117 11.91 18.88 -0.65
C ARG A 117 12.68 18.49 -1.90
N VAL A 118 13.76 19.21 -2.20
CA VAL A 118 14.60 18.94 -3.38
C VAL A 118 15.24 17.54 -3.28
N PHE A 119 15.74 17.17 -2.10
CA PHE A 119 16.31 15.85 -1.86
C PHE A 119 15.27 14.74 -2.06
N ILE A 120 14.10 14.88 -1.45
CA ILE A 120 13.00 13.90 -1.54
C ILE A 120 12.55 13.74 -3.00
N TYR A 121 12.37 14.86 -3.71
CA TYR A 121 12.03 14.87 -5.14
C TYR A 121 13.06 14.09 -5.96
N GLN A 122 14.35 14.37 -5.77
CA GLN A 122 15.42 13.68 -6.48
C GLN A 122 15.46 12.18 -6.19
N LYS A 123 15.23 11.76 -4.94
CA LYS A 123 15.17 10.32 -4.58
C LYS A 123 13.95 9.61 -5.15
N PHE A 124 12.80 10.28 -5.19
CA PHE A 124 11.62 9.75 -5.87
C PHE A 124 11.92 9.49 -7.35
N TYR A 125 12.41 10.50 -8.07
CA TYR A 125 12.67 10.36 -9.51
C TYR A 125 13.89 9.48 -9.84
N SER A 126 14.85 9.30 -8.93
CA SER A 126 15.94 8.34 -9.16
C SER A 126 15.43 6.90 -9.16
N LEU A 127 14.40 6.59 -8.36
CA LEU A 127 13.71 5.30 -8.36
C LEU A 127 12.75 5.17 -9.55
N ALA A 128 11.98 6.22 -9.86
CA ALA A 128 10.98 6.20 -10.94
C ALA A 128 11.57 6.07 -12.37
N ARG A 129 12.90 6.02 -12.51
CA ARG A 129 13.60 5.78 -13.78
C ARG A 129 13.65 4.31 -14.22
N THR A 130 13.29 3.38 -13.33
CA THR A 130 13.29 1.94 -13.66
C THR A 130 11.94 1.31 -13.32
N PRO A 131 11.51 0.26 -14.06
CA PRO A 131 10.28 -0.47 -13.74
C PRO A 131 10.28 -1.01 -12.30
N THR A 132 11.41 -1.57 -11.85
CA THR A 132 11.55 -2.09 -10.48
C THR A 132 11.47 -0.99 -9.42
N GLY A 133 11.98 0.21 -9.70
CA GLY A 133 11.87 1.34 -8.78
C GLY A 133 10.45 1.90 -8.70
N ILE A 134 9.73 1.97 -9.83
CA ILE A 134 8.29 2.30 -9.83
C ILE A 134 7.50 1.27 -9.01
N TYR A 135 7.76 -0.02 -9.23
CA TYR A 135 7.16 -1.09 -8.45
C TYR A 135 7.43 -0.94 -6.95
N ALA A 136 8.68 -0.69 -6.54
CA ALA A 136 9.02 -0.50 -5.12
C ALA A 136 8.35 0.72 -4.48
N LEU A 137 8.18 1.81 -5.23
CA LEU A 137 7.46 3.01 -4.78
C LEU A 137 5.96 2.73 -4.61
N VAL A 138 5.32 2.14 -5.62
CA VAL A 138 3.91 1.76 -5.62
C VAL A 138 3.62 0.78 -4.48
N ASP A 139 4.43 -0.27 -4.37
CA ASP A 139 4.24 -1.34 -3.40
C ASP A 139 4.32 -0.81 -1.98
N TYR A 140 5.35 0.00 -1.67
CA TYR A 140 5.50 0.57 -0.33
C TYR A 140 4.40 1.58 -0.01
N LEU A 141 3.95 2.38 -0.98
CA LEU A 141 2.82 3.30 -0.81
C LEU A 141 1.56 2.53 -0.42
N ASN A 142 1.24 1.42 -1.08
CA ASN A 142 0.08 0.60 -0.74
C ASN A 142 0.25 -0.13 0.59
N PHE A 143 1.48 -0.54 0.91
CA PHE A 143 1.80 -1.32 2.10
C PHE A 143 1.82 -0.49 3.39
N LYS A 144 2.40 0.72 3.37
CA LYS A 144 2.59 1.58 4.58
C LYS A 144 1.96 2.96 4.47
N GLY A 145 1.41 3.32 3.32
CA GLY A 145 0.86 4.64 3.06
C GLY A 145 1.94 5.68 2.75
N ALA A 146 1.47 6.88 2.39
CA ALA A 146 2.34 7.98 1.99
C ALA A 146 3.16 8.56 3.15
N GLY A 147 2.63 8.49 4.37
CA GLY A 147 3.25 9.11 5.55
C GLY A 147 3.17 10.64 5.55
N VAL A 148 2.17 11.21 4.88
CA VAL A 148 1.88 12.65 4.82
C VAL A 148 1.04 13.09 6.03
N SER A 149 1.40 14.24 6.60
CA SER A 149 0.69 14.88 7.72
C SER A 149 1.32 16.24 7.99
N ASN A 150 0.54 17.21 8.46
CA ASN A 150 1.04 18.50 8.94
C ASN A 150 1.81 18.41 10.26
N SER A 151 1.87 17.24 10.89
CA SER A 151 2.56 17.03 12.17
C SER A 151 4.06 16.83 12.00
N ARG A 152 4.87 17.64 12.69
CA ARG A 152 6.32 17.43 12.82
C ARG A 152 6.67 16.06 13.39
N TYR A 153 5.87 15.58 14.36
CA TYR A 153 6.03 14.24 14.92
C TYR A 153 5.89 13.18 13.84
N ASN A 154 4.92 13.30 12.93
CA ASN A 154 4.77 12.37 11.81
C ASN A 154 5.93 12.50 10.82
N TYR A 155 6.37 13.72 10.47
CA TYR A 155 7.54 13.87 9.60
C TYR A 155 8.75 13.14 10.19
N GLU A 156 9.05 13.33 11.48
CA GLU A 156 10.21 12.75 12.15
C GLU A 156 10.09 11.25 12.40
N ARG A 157 8.90 10.79 12.81
CA ARG A 157 8.68 9.44 13.36
C ARG A 157 7.76 8.53 12.55
N GLY A 158 7.20 9.03 11.44
CA GLY A 158 6.38 8.26 10.52
C GLY A 158 7.14 7.10 9.87
N THR A 159 6.40 6.25 9.17
CA THR A 159 6.92 5.02 8.55
C THR A 159 6.37 4.83 7.13
N GLY A 160 5.79 5.89 6.55
CA GLY A 160 5.29 5.88 5.19
C GLY A 160 6.37 6.24 4.18
N LEU A 161 5.97 6.32 2.91
CA LEU A 161 6.85 6.58 1.78
C LEU A 161 7.74 7.82 1.97
N LEU A 162 7.19 8.91 2.53
CA LEU A 162 7.94 10.13 2.84
C LEU A 162 9.17 9.85 3.72
N GLN A 163 8.98 9.04 4.78
CA GLN A 163 10.05 8.73 5.72
C GLN A 163 11.09 7.80 5.14
N VAL A 164 10.70 6.94 4.20
CA VAL A 164 11.65 6.12 3.43
C VAL A 164 12.49 7.00 2.51
N LEU A 165 11.87 7.87 1.72
CA LEU A 165 12.59 8.74 0.78
C LEU A 165 13.58 9.65 1.51
N LYS A 166 13.15 10.31 2.59
CA LYS A 166 14.06 11.16 3.39
C LYS A 166 15.19 10.34 4.05
N GLY A 167 14.91 9.10 4.45
CA GLY A 167 15.85 8.24 5.17
C GLY A 167 16.99 7.72 4.29
N MET A 168 16.84 7.76 2.96
CA MET A 168 17.86 7.34 2.01
C MET A 168 19.17 8.12 2.13
N LYS A 169 19.18 9.31 2.75
CA LYS A 169 20.41 10.08 3.00
C LYS A 169 21.38 9.40 3.94
N TYR A 170 20.90 8.46 4.76
CA TYR A 170 21.70 7.72 5.74
C TYR A 170 22.09 6.32 5.24
N ALA A 171 21.74 5.97 4.00
CA ALA A 171 22.07 4.67 3.44
C ALA A 171 23.59 4.51 3.27
N PRO A 172 24.12 3.26 3.31
CA PRO A 172 25.54 3.00 3.13
C PRO A 172 26.11 3.64 1.86
N PRO A 173 27.32 4.23 1.89
CA PRO A 173 27.98 4.74 0.70
C PRO A 173 28.10 3.69 -0.40
N GLY A 174 27.95 4.10 -1.67
CA GLY A 174 28.01 3.20 -2.83
C GLY A 174 26.72 2.44 -3.12
N SER A 175 25.67 2.58 -2.31
CA SER A 175 24.37 1.97 -2.58
C SER A 175 23.73 2.52 -3.88
N THR A 176 23.16 1.64 -4.70
CA THR A 176 22.26 2.08 -5.78
C THR A 176 21.00 2.76 -5.21
N PRO A 177 20.25 3.55 -5.98
CA PRO A 177 19.00 4.15 -5.50
C PRO A 177 18.04 3.13 -4.89
N LEU A 178 17.91 1.95 -5.49
CA LEU A 178 17.01 0.91 -5.01
C LEU A 178 17.51 0.24 -3.72
N GLN A 179 18.82 -0.01 -3.61
CA GLN A 179 19.44 -0.52 -2.38
C GLN A 179 19.28 0.48 -1.22
N ALA A 180 19.52 1.77 -1.48
CA ALA A 180 19.33 2.83 -0.49
C ALA A 180 17.88 2.94 -0.03
N TYR A 181 16.93 2.78 -0.96
CA TYR A 181 15.50 2.76 -0.67
C TYR A 181 15.10 1.57 0.21
N VAL A 182 15.51 0.36 -0.14
CA VAL A 182 15.24 -0.87 0.63
C VAL A 182 15.86 -0.79 2.03
N TRP A 183 17.11 -0.30 2.13
CA TRP A 183 17.76 -0.06 3.41
C TRP A 183 16.98 0.93 4.28
N SER A 184 16.54 2.06 3.69
CA SER A 184 15.77 3.07 4.40
C SER A 184 14.42 2.54 4.86
N ALA A 185 13.75 1.78 4.00
CA ALA A 185 12.46 1.14 4.28
C ALA A 185 12.56 0.17 5.46
N LYS A 186 13.60 -0.68 5.49
CA LYS A 186 13.87 -1.59 6.62
C LYS A 186 14.09 -0.81 7.91
N ASN A 187 14.92 0.24 7.88
CA ASN A 187 15.19 1.08 9.05
C ASN A 187 13.94 1.79 9.58
N ALA A 188 13.07 2.29 8.70
CA ALA A 188 11.80 2.88 9.10
C ALA A 188 10.92 1.87 9.85
N LEU A 189 10.90 0.61 9.40
CA LEU A 189 10.13 -0.46 10.05
C LEU A 189 10.74 -0.94 11.36
N ILE A 190 12.07 -1.01 11.48
CA ILE A 190 12.76 -1.28 12.75
C ILE A 190 12.36 -0.21 13.78
N LYS A 191 12.53 1.07 13.42
CA LYS A 191 12.16 2.20 14.30
C LYS A 191 10.68 2.20 14.68
N ARG A 192 9.80 1.69 13.81
CA ARG A 192 8.37 1.51 14.13
C ARG A 192 8.19 0.55 15.29
N VAL A 193 8.88 -0.58 15.23
CA VAL A 193 8.77 -1.67 16.19
C VAL A 193 9.40 -1.27 17.52
N GLU A 194 10.58 -0.64 17.51
CA GLU A 194 11.23 -0.12 18.71
C GLU A 194 10.36 0.90 19.46
N ARG A 195 9.48 1.61 18.76
CA ARG A 195 8.55 2.59 19.34
C ARG A 195 7.21 2.00 19.74
N ALA A 196 6.88 0.80 19.26
CA ALA A 196 5.65 0.13 19.62
C ALA A 196 5.72 -0.29 21.10
N SER A 197 4.60 -0.22 21.82
CA SER A 197 4.57 -0.76 23.17
C SER A 197 4.79 -2.28 23.12
N ALA A 198 5.46 -2.85 24.13
CA ALA A 198 5.74 -4.29 24.19
C ALA A 198 4.47 -5.16 24.00
N SER A 199 3.32 -4.67 24.44
CA SER A 199 2.00 -5.29 24.27
C SER A 199 1.49 -5.39 22.82
N GLN A 200 2.09 -4.65 21.88
CA GLN A 200 1.68 -4.66 20.47
C GLN A 200 2.32 -5.81 19.67
N HIS A 201 3.34 -6.50 20.24
CA HIS A 201 4.02 -7.65 19.64
C HIS A 201 4.32 -7.47 18.14
N THR A 202 4.78 -6.29 17.73
CA THR A 202 4.95 -5.93 16.32
C THR A 202 6.20 -6.52 15.68
N GLU A 203 7.15 -6.98 16.50
CA GLU A 203 8.39 -7.64 16.07
C GLU A 203 8.14 -8.85 15.18
N ARG A 204 7.09 -9.63 15.46
CA ARG A 204 6.72 -10.82 14.67
C ARG A 204 6.52 -10.54 13.18
N TRP A 205 6.20 -9.30 12.82
CA TRP A 205 5.93 -8.90 11.43
C TRP A 205 7.19 -8.49 10.67
N LEU A 206 8.30 -8.18 11.36
CA LEU A 206 9.54 -7.69 10.72
C LEU A 206 10.06 -8.67 9.65
N GLY A 207 10.05 -9.97 9.95
CA GLY A 207 10.50 -10.99 9.01
C GLY A 207 9.70 -10.97 7.70
N GLY A 208 8.37 -10.91 7.79
CA GLY A 208 7.50 -10.82 6.62
C GLY A 208 7.68 -9.52 5.84
N TRP A 209 7.82 -8.40 6.54
CA TRP A 209 8.06 -7.11 5.91
C TRP A 209 9.41 -7.05 5.20
N PHE A 210 10.46 -7.61 5.80
CA PHE A 210 11.79 -7.64 5.19
C PHE A 210 11.82 -8.56 3.97
N LYS A 211 11.13 -9.71 4.04
CA LYS A 211 10.95 -10.57 2.89
C LYS A 211 10.29 -9.81 1.73
N ARG A 212 9.22 -9.06 2.00
CA ARG A 212 8.58 -8.19 1.00
C ARG A 212 9.52 -7.14 0.41
N LEU A 213 10.30 -6.44 1.25
CA LEU A 213 11.24 -5.42 0.77
C LEU A 213 12.42 -6.01 -0.03
N ASN A 214 12.82 -7.25 0.27
CA ASN A 214 13.90 -7.92 -0.45
C ASN A 214 13.52 -8.27 -1.90
N THR A 215 12.24 -8.57 -2.17
CA THR A 215 11.80 -8.88 -3.54
C THR A 215 12.05 -7.73 -4.51
N TYR A 216 12.13 -6.49 -4.01
CA TYR A 216 12.47 -5.33 -4.85
C TYR A 216 13.88 -5.45 -5.45
N LEU A 217 14.81 -6.11 -4.75
CA LEU A 217 16.20 -6.27 -5.20
C LEU A 217 16.40 -7.50 -6.09
N GLU A 218 15.48 -8.46 -6.04
CA GLU A 218 15.61 -9.75 -6.72
C GLU A 218 15.23 -9.68 -8.21
N GLY A 219 14.61 -8.58 -8.67
CA GLY A 219 14.28 -8.37 -10.09
C GLY A 219 13.21 -9.30 -10.65
N ASN A 220 12.76 -10.31 -9.91
CA ASN A 220 11.70 -11.22 -10.28
C ASN A 220 10.34 -10.54 -10.10
N ILE A 221 9.94 -9.80 -11.13
CA ILE A 221 8.53 -9.56 -11.40
C ILE A 221 8.07 -10.83 -12.11
N ASP A 222 7.52 -11.80 -11.36
CA ASP A 222 6.82 -12.92 -11.96
C ASP A 222 5.68 -12.33 -12.83
N THR A 223 5.88 -12.41 -14.14
CA THR A 223 4.91 -12.09 -15.20
C THR A 223 3.72 -13.01 -15.16
#